data_AF-A0A5K0XD33-F1
#
_entry.id   AF-A0A5K0XD33-F1
#
_cell.length_a   1.000
_cell.length_b   1.000
_cell.length_c   1.000
_cell.angle_alpha   90.00
_cell.angle_beta   90.00
_cell.angle_gamma   90.00
#
_symmetry.space_group_name_H-M   'P 1'
#
loop_
_entity.id
_entity.type
_entity.pdbx_description
1 polymer ?
#
loop_
_entity_poly.entity_id
_entity_poly.type
_entity_poly.pdbx_seq_one_letter_code
_entity_poly.pdbx_strand_id
1 'polypeptide(L)'
;MISLPPSLPTFLKKAFKACKPAITTLRPDFFIHDNFPPWASDVAAKLHIHGVRFVTFNASSLCMYYHFMKTGTMASQSGCPLESIGVADFQRQATDKIGSDEDAKAIKAFLRGLKRPEGVLMVRSVRPLEEKFLEEQTGKAILPVGTLLPQKQEASPGSGKFAEWLDTKRSSSVVFVSFGSEYFMTKEQIAEIAFGLELSEQSFIWVIRLAGEEIEEEEGNVVERVLPSGFLERVKDKGMVVRGWAAQTALEGSSLTVGGGPCAKGWAVVF
;
A
#
# COMPACT_ATOMS: atom_id res chain seq x y z
N MET A 1 -2.45 7.93 -11.39
CA MET A 1 -1.35 8.81 -10.94
C MET A 1 -1.54 8.94 -9.44
N ILE A 2 -0.65 8.35 -8.65
CA ILE A 2 -0.72 8.42 -7.18
C ILE A 2 -0.19 9.80 -6.81
N SER A 3 -1.06 10.73 -6.40
CA SER A 3 -0.63 12.09 -6.05
C SER A 3 -0.09 12.12 -4.62
N LEU A 4 1.13 11.61 -4.43
CA LEU A 4 1.89 11.97 -3.24
C LEU A 4 2.00 13.50 -3.17
N PRO A 5 1.98 14.12 -1.96
CA PRO A 5 2.22 15.55 -1.83
C PRO A 5 3.49 15.94 -2.60
N PRO A 6 3.48 16.99 -3.45
CA PRO A 6 4.60 17.29 -4.35
C PRO A 6 5.97 17.43 -3.66
N SER A 7 5.98 17.78 -2.37
CA SER A 7 7.18 17.93 -1.54
C SER A 7 7.72 16.63 -0.95
N LEU A 8 6.88 15.60 -0.79
CA LEU A 8 7.21 14.37 -0.06
C LEU A 8 8.34 13.55 -0.73
N PRO A 9 8.33 13.31 -2.06
CA PRO A 9 9.43 12.58 -2.71
C PRO A 9 10.79 13.29 -2.55
N THR A 10 10.79 14.62 -2.61
CA THR A 10 12.02 15.42 -2.46
C THR A 10 12.55 15.35 -1.03
N PHE A 11 11.66 15.43 -0.04
CA PHE A 11 12.02 15.28 1.37
C PHE A 11 12.60 13.90 1.66
N LEU A 12 11.93 12.83 1.22
CA LEU A 12 12.41 11.45 1.39
C LEU A 12 13.78 11.24 0.73
N LYS A 13 13.98 11.72 -0.51
CA LYS A 13 15.29 11.69 -1.19
C LYS A 13 16.39 12.38 -0.38
N LYS A 14 16.10 13.52 0.27
CA LYS A 14 17.04 14.23 1.15
C LYS A 14 17.34 13.43 2.42
N ALA A 15 16.30 12.93 3.09
CA ALA A 15 16.44 12.11 4.30
C ALA A 15 17.28 10.85 4.02
N PHE A 16 17.00 10.12 2.93
CA PHE A 16 17.82 8.96 2.55
C PHE A 16 19.29 9.33 2.33
N LYS A 17 19.59 10.46 1.66
CA LYS A 17 20.98 10.90 1.51
C LYS A 17 21.64 11.24 2.86
N ALA A 18 20.89 11.82 3.79
CA ALA A 18 21.38 12.19 5.11
C ALA A 18 21.71 10.98 6.01
N CYS A 19 21.11 9.80 5.76
CA CYS A 19 21.42 8.57 6.50
C CYS A 19 22.77 7.92 6.10
N LYS A 20 23.36 8.32 4.96
CA LYS A 20 24.58 7.71 4.42
C LYS A 20 25.82 7.80 5.35
N PRO A 21 26.06 8.88 6.11
CA PRO A 21 27.19 8.93 7.06
C PRO A 21 27.02 7.96 8.25
N ALA A 22 25.79 7.66 8.65
CA ALA A 22 25.51 6.82 9.82
C ALA A 22 25.99 5.38 9.61
N ILE A 23 25.76 4.79 8.42
CA ILE A 23 26.22 3.43 8.11
C ILE A 23 27.76 3.32 8.13
N THR A 24 28.47 4.34 7.65
CA THR A 24 29.93 4.38 7.69
C THR A 24 30.46 4.46 9.12
N THR A 25 29.75 5.18 10.01
CA THR A 25 30.15 5.38 11.41
C THR A 25 29.83 4.16 12.26
N LEU A 26 28.62 3.61 12.13
CA LEU A 26 28.14 2.50 12.95
C LEU A 26 28.73 1.15 12.54
N ARG A 27 29.08 0.96 11.26
CA ARG A 27 29.61 -0.29 10.67
C ARG A 27 28.84 -1.55 11.14
N PRO A 28 27.52 -1.63 10.93
CA PRO A 28 26.72 -2.77 11.37
C PRO A 28 27.10 -4.07 10.61
N ASP A 29 26.83 -5.22 11.21
CA ASP A 29 27.00 -6.53 10.56
C ASP A 29 26.05 -6.72 9.36
N PHE A 30 24.82 -6.22 9.52
CA PHE A 30 23.77 -6.24 8.52
C PHE A 30 23.20 -4.84 8.28
N PHE A 31 22.94 -4.53 7.01
CA PHE A 31 22.24 -3.32 6.61
C PHE A 31 20.95 -3.68 5.89
N ILE A 32 19.84 -3.62 6.63
CA ILE A 32 18.50 -3.84 6.09
C ILE A 32 17.98 -2.52 5.54
N HIS A 33 17.61 -2.50 4.27
CA HIS A 33 17.08 -1.31 3.61
C HIS A 33 15.95 -1.65 2.65
N ASP A 34 15.04 -0.70 2.42
CA ASP A 34 13.96 -0.87 1.46
C ASP A 34 14.42 -0.63 0.00
N ASN A 35 13.44 -0.47 -0.90
CA ASN A 35 13.66 -0.30 -2.34
C ASN A 35 14.06 1.14 -2.76
N PHE A 36 13.87 2.14 -1.89
CA PHE A 36 13.96 3.54 -2.27
C PHE A 36 15.36 4.16 -2.27
N PRO A 37 16.31 3.83 -1.37
CA PRO A 37 17.65 4.38 -1.41
C PRO A 37 18.50 3.62 -2.45
N PRO A 38 18.74 4.17 -3.66
CA PRO A 38 19.48 3.44 -4.70
C PRO A 38 20.96 3.26 -4.35
N TRP A 39 21.47 4.04 -3.39
CA TRP A 39 22.85 4.02 -2.91
C TRP A 39 23.10 2.98 -1.81
N ALA A 40 22.04 2.48 -1.16
CA ALA A 40 22.16 1.66 0.05
C ALA A 40 23.05 0.45 -0.17
N SER A 41 22.79 -0.27 -1.25
CA SER A 41 23.51 -1.50 -1.57
C SER A 41 24.94 -1.24 -2.06
N ASP A 42 25.18 -0.13 -2.77
CA ASP A 42 26.54 0.30 -3.14
C ASP A 42 27.41 0.56 -1.91
N VAL A 43 26.83 1.25 -0.92
CA VAL A 43 27.55 1.61 0.30
C VAL A 43 27.81 0.38 1.15
N ALA A 44 26.83 -0.52 1.32
CA ALA A 44 27.04 -1.77 2.02
C ALA A 44 28.17 -2.61 1.39
N ALA A 45 28.15 -2.78 0.06
CA ALA A 45 29.17 -3.52 -0.66
C ALA A 45 30.57 -2.92 -0.47
N LYS A 46 30.71 -1.59 -0.60
CA LYS A 46 32.00 -0.88 -0.41
C LYS A 46 32.54 -0.99 1.01
N LEU A 47 31.65 -1.08 2.00
CA LEU A 47 32.02 -1.19 3.41
C LEU A 47 32.17 -2.65 3.87
N HIS A 48 32.00 -3.62 2.98
CA HIS A 48 31.98 -5.05 3.29
C HIS A 48 30.92 -5.43 4.35
N ILE A 49 29.76 -4.77 4.29
CA ILE A 49 28.59 -5.03 5.16
C ILE A 49 27.59 -5.92 4.41
N HIS A 50 26.95 -6.85 5.11
CA HIS A 50 25.89 -7.69 4.53
C HIS A 50 24.63 -6.85 4.27
N GLY A 51 24.43 -6.45 3.01
CA GLY A 51 23.22 -5.77 2.57
C GLY A 51 22.06 -6.75 2.44
N VAL A 52 20.95 -6.44 3.10
CA VAL A 52 19.69 -7.20 3.00
C VAL A 52 18.62 -6.26 2.48
N ARG A 53 17.99 -6.63 1.37
CA ARG A 53 16.91 -5.80 0.80
C ARG A 53 15.58 -6.26 1.35
N PHE A 54 14.88 -5.35 2.01
CA PHE A 54 13.49 -5.54 2.41
C PHE A 54 12.55 -5.04 1.30
N VAL A 55 11.92 -6.00 0.62
CA VAL A 55 10.97 -5.75 -0.45
C VAL A 55 9.60 -5.47 0.18
N THR A 56 9.13 -4.24 0.02
CA THR A 56 7.90 -3.73 0.63
C THR A 56 6.61 -4.23 -0.04
N PHE A 57 6.71 -4.84 -1.22
CA PHE A 57 5.62 -5.51 -1.92
C PHE A 57 5.74 -7.04 -1.83
N ASN A 58 4.64 -7.71 -2.17
CA ASN A 58 4.52 -9.16 -2.12
C ASN A 58 5.32 -9.89 -3.22
N ALA A 59 5.40 -11.22 -3.15
CA ALA A 59 6.21 -12.01 -4.08
C ALA A 59 5.68 -11.98 -5.51
N SER A 60 4.36 -11.95 -5.70
CA SER A 60 3.74 -11.80 -7.02
C SER A 60 4.13 -10.48 -7.72
N SER A 61 4.14 -9.37 -6.98
CA SER A 61 4.60 -8.07 -7.50
C SER A 61 6.09 -8.07 -7.82
N LEU A 62 6.91 -8.71 -6.98
CA LEU A 62 8.34 -8.89 -7.26
C LEU A 62 8.55 -9.70 -8.56
N CYS A 63 7.82 -10.80 -8.73
CA CYS A 63 7.83 -11.61 -9.96
C CYS A 63 7.47 -10.76 -11.18
N MET A 64 6.48 -9.87 -11.05
CA MET A 64 6.06 -8.95 -12.11
C MET A 64 7.20 -8.03 -12.55
N TYR A 65 7.93 -7.42 -11.59
CA TYR A 65 9.08 -6.57 -11.90
C TYR A 65 10.23 -7.35 -12.55
N TYR A 66 10.51 -8.58 -12.10
CA TYR A 66 11.52 -9.43 -12.75
C TYR A 66 11.12 -9.86 -14.17
N HIS A 67 9.83 -10.13 -14.39
CA HIS A 67 9.31 -10.42 -15.72
C HIS A 67 9.52 -9.22 -16.65
N PHE A 68 9.11 -8.01 -16.23
CA PHE A 68 9.33 -6.79 -17.01
C PHE A 68 10.81 -6.51 -17.31
N MET A 69 11.71 -6.79 -16.38
CA MET A 69 13.15 -6.65 -16.66
C MET A 69 13.66 -7.60 -17.75
N LYS A 70 13.02 -8.77 -17.92
CA LYS A 70 13.39 -9.77 -18.93
C LYS A 70 12.70 -9.50 -20.26
N THR A 71 11.44 -9.08 -20.25
CA THR A 71 10.58 -9.03 -21.45
C THR A 71 10.23 -7.63 -21.92
N GLY A 72 10.43 -6.60 -21.08
CA GLY A 72 10.00 -5.23 -21.35
C GLY A 72 8.50 -4.99 -21.19
N THR A 73 7.73 -5.98 -20.71
CA THR A 73 6.29 -5.88 -20.50
C THR A 73 5.89 -6.50 -19.16
N MET A 74 4.81 -5.99 -18.56
CA MET A 74 4.21 -6.57 -17.35
C MET A 74 3.16 -7.64 -17.70
N ALA A 75 2.82 -7.80 -18.97
CA ALA A 75 1.80 -8.75 -19.43
C ALA A 75 2.24 -10.20 -19.16
N SER A 76 1.35 -11.01 -18.59
CA SER A 76 1.61 -12.43 -18.39
C SER A 76 1.83 -13.14 -19.72
N GLN A 77 2.88 -13.98 -19.78
CA GLN A 77 3.15 -14.88 -20.90
C GLN A 77 2.83 -16.31 -20.49
N SER A 78 2.46 -17.16 -21.45
CA SER A 78 2.12 -18.55 -21.18
C SER A 78 3.29 -19.29 -20.51
N GLY A 79 3.01 -19.97 -19.40
CA GLY A 79 4.02 -20.67 -18.60
C GLY A 79 4.78 -19.80 -17.57
N CYS A 80 4.42 -18.52 -17.43
CA CYS A 80 4.90 -17.67 -16.34
C CYS A 80 3.94 -17.72 -15.14
N PRO A 81 4.42 -17.70 -13.87
CA PRO A 81 3.57 -17.66 -12.69
C PRO A 81 2.50 -16.55 -12.69
N LEU A 82 2.76 -15.44 -13.41
CA LEU A 82 1.86 -14.29 -13.54
C LEU A 82 0.55 -14.62 -14.28
N GLU A 83 0.49 -15.70 -15.06
CA GLU A 83 -0.74 -16.18 -15.72
C GLU A 83 -1.83 -16.47 -14.69
N SER A 84 -1.44 -16.98 -13.53
CA SER A 84 -2.37 -17.38 -12.46
C SER A 84 -3.04 -16.23 -11.70
N ILE A 85 -2.56 -14.99 -11.88
CA ILE A 85 -3.15 -13.79 -11.26
C ILE A 85 -3.82 -12.90 -12.29
N GLY A 86 -3.85 -13.31 -13.56
CA GLY A 86 -4.55 -12.62 -14.63
C GLY A 86 -4.27 -11.12 -14.63
N VAL A 87 -2.99 -10.73 -14.70
CA VAL A 87 -2.54 -9.33 -14.76
C VAL A 87 -3.29 -8.64 -15.91
N ALA A 88 -4.42 -8.02 -15.59
CA ALA A 88 -5.39 -7.56 -16.57
C ALA A 88 -4.83 -6.36 -17.37
N ASP A 89 -5.47 -6.06 -18.48
CA ASP A 89 -5.11 -4.93 -19.37
C ASP A 89 -5.08 -3.56 -18.64
N PHE A 90 -5.72 -3.44 -17.48
CA PHE A 90 -5.64 -2.27 -16.59
C PHE A 90 -4.20 -1.99 -16.10
N GLN A 91 -3.38 -3.02 -15.86
CA GLN A 91 -1.96 -2.86 -15.52
C GLN A 91 -1.10 -2.50 -16.75
N ARG A 92 -1.54 -2.83 -17.98
CA ARG A 92 -0.89 -2.33 -19.20
C ARG A 92 -1.01 -0.80 -19.30
N GLN A 93 -2.21 -0.26 -19.07
CA GLN A 93 -2.41 1.20 -19.08
C GLN A 93 -1.62 1.93 -17.98
N ALA A 94 -1.40 1.30 -16.82
CA ALA A 94 -0.54 1.86 -15.78
C ALA A 94 0.94 1.91 -16.20
N THR A 95 1.38 0.98 -17.05
CA THR A 95 2.75 0.91 -17.57
C THR A 95 2.99 1.91 -18.69
N ASP A 96 2.00 2.14 -19.56
CA ASP A 96 2.05 3.16 -20.61
C ASP A 96 2.01 4.60 -20.04
N LYS A 97 1.48 4.75 -18.81
CA LYS A 97 1.38 6.01 -18.07
C LYS A 97 2.48 6.17 -17.01
N ILE A 98 3.64 5.55 -17.15
CA ILE A 98 4.85 5.94 -16.39
C ILE A 98 5.23 7.36 -16.87
N GLY A 99 4.55 8.34 -16.29
CA GLY A 99 4.65 9.75 -16.60
C GLY A 99 5.83 10.39 -15.88
N SER A 100 6.48 11.33 -16.57
CA SER A 100 7.68 12.07 -16.17
C SER A 100 9.01 11.29 -16.19
N ASP A 101 10.07 11.98 -16.60
CA ASP A 101 11.44 11.45 -16.62
C ASP A 101 11.94 11.00 -15.23
N GLU A 102 11.39 11.57 -14.14
CA GLU A 102 11.79 11.24 -12.78
C GLU A 102 11.27 9.88 -12.30
N ASP A 103 10.00 9.56 -12.57
CA ASP A 103 9.42 8.27 -12.19
C ASP A 103 10.04 7.14 -13.00
N ALA A 104 10.26 7.37 -14.29
CA ALA A 104 11.02 6.46 -15.14
C ALA A 104 12.45 6.24 -14.60
N LYS A 105 13.10 7.29 -14.07
CA LYS A 105 14.44 7.19 -13.47
C LYS A 105 14.43 6.44 -12.14
N ALA A 106 13.40 6.63 -11.31
CA ALA A 106 13.21 5.91 -10.06
C ALA A 106 12.98 4.42 -10.30
N ILE A 107 12.09 4.08 -11.24
CA ILE A 107 11.85 2.70 -11.67
C ILE A 107 13.13 2.08 -12.23
N LYS A 108 13.84 2.76 -13.15
CA LYS A 108 15.13 2.28 -13.65
C LYS A 108 16.16 2.08 -12.53
N ALA A 109 16.21 2.96 -11.53
CA ALA A 109 17.11 2.81 -10.39
C ALA A 109 16.75 1.60 -9.53
N PHE A 110 15.46 1.40 -9.24
CA PHE A 110 14.93 0.24 -8.55
C PHE A 110 15.25 -1.07 -9.30
N LEU A 111 14.95 -1.15 -10.59
CA LEU A 111 15.24 -2.32 -11.43
C LEU A 111 16.75 -2.61 -11.49
N ARG A 112 17.61 -1.58 -11.55
CA ARG A 112 19.07 -1.77 -11.44
C ARG A 112 19.48 -2.35 -10.09
N GLY A 113 18.85 -1.92 -9.00
CA GLY A 113 19.07 -2.47 -7.66
C GLY A 113 18.71 -3.96 -7.59
N LEU A 114 17.60 -4.37 -8.21
CA LEU A 114 17.20 -5.78 -8.28
C LEU A 114 18.20 -6.67 -9.02
N LYS A 115 18.96 -6.15 -9.99
CA LYS A 115 19.96 -6.92 -10.75
C LYS A 115 21.26 -7.19 -10.00
N ARG A 116 21.53 -6.47 -8.90
CA ARG A 116 22.80 -6.59 -8.18
C ARG A 116 22.92 -7.93 -7.46
N PRO A 117 24.10 -8.53 -7.33
CA PRO A 117 24.28 -9.86 -6.74
C PRO A 117 24.11 -9.94 -5.21
N GLU A 118 23.54 -8.94 -4.55
CA GLU A 118 23.26 -9.00 -3.10
C GLU A 118 22.50 -10.29 -2.72
N GLY A 119 22.93 -10.91 -1.61
CA GLY A 119 22.66 -12.31 -1.32
C GLY A 119 21.24 -12.66 -0.87
N VAL A 120 20.47 -11.73 -0.29
CA VAL A 120 19.14 -12.05 0.28
C VAL A 120 18.11 -10.94 0.01
N LEU A 121 16.94 -11.35 -0.49
CA LEU A 121 15.73 -10.54 -0.58
C LEU A 121 14.77 -10.95 0.55
N MET A 122 14.53 -10.08 1.53
CA MET A 122 13.43 -10.25 2.48
C MET A 122 12.14 -9.78 1.83
N VAL A 123 11.14 -10.66 1.70
CA VAL A 123 9.89 -10.34 0.99
C VAL A 123 8.72 -10.47 1.94
N ARG A 124 7.83 -9.47 1.97
CA ARG A 124 6.58 -9.51 2.73
C ARG A 124 5.61 -10.51 2.09
N SER A 125 5.75 -11.77 2.47
CA SER A 125 5.06 -12.91 1.86
C SER A 125 5.02 -14.09 2.82
N VAL A 126 4.06 -15.00 2.61
CA VAL A 126 3.99 -16.31 3.26
C VAL A 126 4.02 -17.39 2.20
N ARG A 127 4.84 -18.43 2.40
CA ARG A 127 5.01 -19.50 1.40
C ARG A 127 3.69 -20.13 0.95
N PRO A 128 2.75 -20.51 1.85
CA PRO A 128 1.51 -21.18 1.41
C PRO A 128 0.65 -20.36 0.45
N LEU A 129 0.80 -19.03 0.43
CA LEU A 129 0.03 -18.15 -0.44
C LEU A 129 0.73 -17.86 -1.77
N GLU A 130 2.05 -17.76 -1.76
CA GLU A 130 2.83 -17.22 -2.90
C GLU A 130 4.00 -18.10 -3.34
N GLU A 131 4.01 -19.40 -3.00
CA GLU A 131 5.07 -20.37 -3.34
C GLU A 131 5.53 -20.27 -4.80
N LYS A 132 4.59 -20.32 -5.74
CA LYS A 132 4.83 -20.18 -7.20
C LYS A 132 5.55 -18.89 -7.63
N PHE A 133 5.53 -17.85 -6.80
CA PHE A 133 6.23 -16.58 -7.05
C PHE A 133 7.56 -16.46 -6.31
N LEU A 134 7.75 -17.29 -5.27
CA LEU A 134 8.97 -17.36 -4.48
C LEU A 134 10.01 -18.29 -5.12
N GLU A 135 9.57 -19.20 -5.99
CA GLU A 135 10.43 -20.12 -6.74
C GLU A 135 11.10 -19.42 -7.95
N GLU A 136 12.44 -19.41 -7.94
CA GLU A 136 13.38 -19.16 -9.04
C GLU A 136 13.01 -18.16 -10.16
N GLN A 137 12.73 -16.89 -9.80
CA GLN A 137 12.65 -15.79 -10.77
C GLN A 137 13.93 -14.93 -10.83
N THR A 138 14.67 -14.85 -9.73
CA THR A 138 15.60 -13.75 -9.42
C THR A 138 17.09 -14.12 -9.41
N GLY A 139 17.41 -15.42 -9.29
CA GLY A 139 18.77 -15.91 -9.03
C GLY A 139 19.31 -15.54 -7.64
N LYS A 140 18.44 -15.18 -6.69
CA LYS A 140 18.79 -14.73 -5.34
C LYS A 140 18.04 -15.54 -4.29
N ALA A 141 18.62 -15.65 -3.09
CA ALA A 141 17.90 -16.22 -1.97
C ALA A 141 16.73 -15.29 -1.57
N ILE A 142 15.52 -15.83 -1.54
CA ILE A 142 14.33 -15.13 -1.09
C ILE A 142 13.96 -15.64 0.30
N LEU A 143 13.88 -14.71 1.26
CA LEU A 143 13.43 -14.94 2.62
C LEU A 143 12.02 -14.35 2.79
N PRO A 144 10.95 -15.16 2.74
CA PRO A 144 9.62 -14.68 3.10
C PRO A 144 9.55 -14.40 4.60
N VAL A 145 9.13 -13.19 4.99
CA VAL A 145 9.13 -12.73 6.38
C VAL A 145 7.73 -12.59 6.98
N GLY A 146 6.73 -13.17 6.32
CA GLY A 146 5.34 -13.11 6.74
C GLY A 146 4.64 -11.82 6.33
N THR A 147 3.43 -11.64 6.86
CA THR A 147 2.57 -10.48 6.57
C THR A 147 2.95 -9.23 7.36
N LEU A 148 3.86 -9.35 8.34
CA LEU A 148 4.35 -8.26 9.19
C LEU A 148 3.21 -7.37 9.67
N LEU A 149 2.23 -7.99 10.33
CA LEU A 149 1.07 -7.28 10.84
C LEU A 149 1.51 -6.20 11.83
N PRO A 150 0.87 -5.02 11.82
CA PRO A 150 1.14 -3.99 12.81
C PRO A 150 1.02 -4.57 14.22
N GLN A 151 1.92 -4.16 15.11
CA GLN A 151 1.74 -4.45 16.53
C GLN A 151 0.47 -3.74 17.00
N LYS A 152 -0.34 -4.42 17.83
CA LYS A 152 -1.59 -3.88 18.38
C LYS A 152 -1.31 -2.50 18.98
N GLN A 153 -1.82 -1.46 18.32
CA GLN A 153 -1.70 -0.09 18.82
C GLN A 153 -2.76 0.14 19.90
N GLU A 154 -2.43 0.97 20.89
CA GLU A 154 -3.41 1.46 21.83
C GLU A 154 -4.51 2.24 21.09
N ALA A 155 -5.74 2.12 21.59
CA ALA A 155 -6.91 2.67 20.93
C ALA A 155 -6.76 4.20 20.77
N SER A 156 -6.89 4.69 19.55
CA SER A 156 -6.81 6.13 19.28
C SER A 156 -8.02 6.88 19.87
N PRO A 157 -7.90 8.19 20.15
CA PRO A 157 -9.05 9.03 20.47
C PRO A 157 -10.12 8.88 19.37
N GLY A 158 -11.36 8.61 19.76
CA GLY A 158 -12.48 8.37 18.83
C GLY A 158 -12.79 6.90 18.50
N SER A 159 -11.93 5.96 18.89
CA SER A 159 -12.16 4.51 18.76
C SER A 159 -13.48 4.03 19.38
N GLY A 160 -13.91 4.64 20.49
CA GLY A 160 -15.18 4.32 21.16
C GLY A 160 -16.42 4.52 20.27
N LYS A 161 -16.47 5.62 19.49
CA LYS A 161 -17.61 5.91 18.59
C LYS A 161 -17.74 4.88 17.47
N PHE A 162 -16.61 4.38 16.95
CA PHE A 162 -16.61 3.33 15.93
C PHE A 162 -17.09 2.00 16.51
N ALA A 163 -16.61 1.64 17.70
CA ALA A 163 -17.02 0.41 18.37
C ALA A 163 -18.53 0.43 18.67
N GLU A 164 -19.05 1.53 19.23
CA GLU A 164 -20.47 1.70 19.51
C GLU A 164 -21.34 1.58 18.26
N TRP A 165 -20.96 2.24 17.16
CA TRP A 165 -21.72 2.13 15.91
C TRP A 165 -21.66 0.73 15.31
N LEU A 166 -20.49 0.08 15.33
CA LEU A 166 -20.32 -1.32 14.88
C LEU A 166 -21.13 -2.30 15.71
N ASP A 167 -21.31 -2.04 17.01
CA ASP A 167 -22.13 -2.89 17.88
C ASP A 167 -23.63 -2.81 17.58
N THR A 168 -24.07 -1.78 16.86
CA THR A 168 -25.45 -1.72 16.32
C THR A 168 -25.65 -2.58 15.06
N LYS A 169 -24.57 -3.10 14.46
CA LYS A 169 -24.62 -3.82 13.18
C LYS A 169 -24.54 -5.33 13.38
N ARG A 170 -25.07 -6.08 12.40
CA ARG A 170 -24.98 -7.54 12.38
C ARG A 170 -23.52 -7.96 12.16
N SER A 171 -23.18 -9.13 12.70
CA SER A 171 -21.97 -9.85 12.31
C SER A 171 -21.79 -9.94 10.79
N SER A 172 -20.56 -9.72 10.35
CA SER A 172 -20.10 -9.73 8.96
C SER A 172 -20.91 -8.84 7.99
N SER A 173 -21.54 -7.76 8.46
CA SER A 173 -22.45 -6.93 7.64
C SER A 173 -21.95 -5.52 7.32
N VAL A 174 -20.73 -5.17 7.72
CA VAL A 174 -20.14 -3.85 7.47
C VAL A 174 -18.99 -3.96 6.49
N VAL A 175 -19.02 -3.14 5.45
CA VAL A 175 -17.94 -2.99 4.47
C VAL A 175 -16.99 -1.89 4.94
N PHE A 176 -15.72 -2.23 5.17
CA PHE A 176 -14.69 -1.23 5.39
C PHE A 176 -14.02 -0.86 4.07
N VAL A 177 -13.97 0.44 3.77
CA VAL A 177 -13.45 1.01 2.53
C VAL A 177 -12.31 1.96 2.86
N SER A 178 -11.12 1.64 2.37
CA SER A 178 -9.93 2.49 2.49
C SER A 178 -8.98 2.24 1.32
N PHE A 179 -8.31 3.32 0.90
CA PHE A 179 -7.37 3.32 -0.23
C PHE A 179 -5.93 3.64 0.24
N GLY A 180 -5.66 3.34 1.51
CA GLY A 180 -4.35 3.54 2.12
C GLY A 180 -4.00 5.02 2.36
N SER A 181 -2.71 5.25 2.63
CA SER A 181 -2.17 6.56 2.98
C SER A 181 -1.71 7.40 1.79
N GLU A 182 -1.54 6.77 0.63
CA GLU A 182 -0.84 7.38 -0.52
C GLU A 182 -1.77 7.71 -1.70
N TYR A 183 -2.99 7.18 -1.70
CA TYR A 183 -3.96 7.45 -2.76
C TYR A 183 -4.89 8.61 -2.37
N PHE A 184 -4.91 9.64 -3.22
CA PHE A 184 -5.85 10.76 -3.11
C PHE A 184 -6.76 10.74 -4.33
N MET A 185 -8.06 10.73 -4.09
CA MET A 185 -9.07 10.63 -5.14
C MET A 185 -9.39 11.97 -5.77
N THR A 186 -9.81 11.95 -7.03
CA THR A 186 -10.48 13.11 -7.63
C THR A 186 -11.93 13.20 -7.13
N LYS A 187 -12.56 14.37 -7.30
CA LYS A 187 -13.96 14.58 -6.92
C LYS A 187 -14.90 13.61 -7.65
N GLU A 188 -14.61 13.31 -8.91
CA GLU A 188 -15.38 12.37 -9.72
C GLU A 188 -15.28 10.96 -9.15
N GLN A 189 -14.07 10.52 -8.76
CA GLN A 189 -13.87 9.21 -8.13
C GLN A 189 -14.59 9.11 -6.77
N ILE A 190 -14.53 10.18 -5.96
CA ILE A 190 -15.27 10.27 -4.70
C ILE A 190 -16.77 10.14 -4.96
N ALA A 191 -17.31 10.85 -5.96
CA ALA A 191 -18.72 10.79 -6.31
C ALA A 191 -19.15 9.38 -6.74
N GLU A 192 -18.40 8.72 -7.63
CA GLU A 192 -18.71 7.35 -8.08
C GLU A 192 -18.68 6.34 -6.92
N ILE A 193 -17.70 6.44 -6.02
CA ILE A 193 -17.65 5.57 -4.83
C ILE A 193 -18.83 5.84 -3.91
N ALA A 194 -19.17 7.11 -3.66
CA ALA A 194 -20.32 7.49 -2.85
C ALA A 194 -21.63 6.91 -3.44
N PHE A 195 -21.85 7.06 -4.74
CA PHE A 195 -23.02 6.47 -5.41
C PHE A 195 -23.03 4.95 -5.30
N GLY A 196 -21.90 4.28 -5.50
CA GLY A 196 -21.79 2.83 -5.37
C GLY A 196 -22.12 2.34 -3.95
N LEU A 197 -21.63 3.05 -2.92
CA LEU A 197 -21.91 2.72 -1.52
C LEU A 197 -23.39 2.91 -1.19
N GLU A 198 -23.99 4.01 -1.65
CA GLU A 198 -25.41 4.28 -1.47
C GLU A 198 -26.29 3.20 -2.13
N LEU A 199 -26.01 2.88 -3.40
CA LEU A 199 -26.75 1.87 -4.16
C LEU A 199 -26.56 0.44 -3.64
N SER A 200 -25.44 0.15 -2.97
CA SER A 200 -25.18 -1.18 -2.40
C SER A 200 -26.15 -1.56 -1.28
N GLU A 201 -26.77 -0.55 -0.66
CA GLU A 201 -27.58 -0.64 0.55
C GLU A 201 -26.89 -1.31 1.77
N GLN A 202 -25.59 -1.62 1.67
CA GLN A 202 -24.80 -2.23 2.73
C GLN A 202 -24.41 -1.21 3.79
N SER A 203 -24.17 -1.68 5.01
CA SER A 203 -23.53 -0.82 6.01
C SER A 203 -22.05 -0.65 5.67
N PHE A 204 -21.49 0.54 5.84
CA PHE A 204 -20.09 0.79 5.50
C PHE A 204 -19.39 1.78 6.44
N ILE A 205 -18.07 1.65 6.49
CA ILE A 205 -17.16 2.67 7.02
C ILE A 205 -16.21 3.04 5.89
N TRP A 206 -16.20 4.30 5.49
CA TRP A 206 -15.34 4.79 4.41
C TRP A 206 -14.35 5.83 4.94
N VAL A 207 -13.05 5.49 4.83
CA VAL A 207 -11.96 6.41 5.15
C VAL A 207 -11.59 7.19 3.89
N ILE A 208 -11.85 8.49 3.90
CA ILE A 208 -11.52 9.41 2.81
C ILE A 208 -10.25 10.21 3.15
N ARG A 209 -9.36 10.33 2.15
CA ARG A 209 -8.19 11.21 2.21
C ARG A 209 -8.33 12.31 1.18
N LEU A 210 -8.11 13.53 1.65
CA LEU A 210 -8.18 14.75 0.86
C LEU A 210 -6.77 15.34 0.73
N ALA A 211 -6.50 16.03 -0.37
CA ALA A 211 -5.20 16.61 -0.70
C ALA A 211 -5.29 18.15 -0.83
N GLY A 212 -4.17 18.85 -0.61
CA GLY A 212 -4.06 20.28 -0.89
C GLY A 212 -4.75 21.18 0.14
N GLU A 213 -5.32 22.30 -0.32
CA GLU A 213 -5.99 23.31 0.52
C GLU A 213 -7.16 22.73 1.34
N GLU A 214 -7.69 21.58 0.91
CA GLU A 214 -8.71 20.80 1.62
C GLU A 214 -8.19 20.18 2.94
N ILE A 215 -6.89 20.28 3.26
CA ILE A 215 -6.29 19.80 4.52
C ILE A 215 -6.47 20.81 5.66
N GLU A 216 -6.48 22.12 5.36
CA GLU A 216 -6.37 23.20 6.36
C GLU A 216 -7.71 23.65 6.97
N GLU A 217 -8.84 23.20 6.41
CA GLU A 217 -10.18 23.53 6.89
C GLU A 217 -10.73 22.53 7.93
N GLU A 218 -11.59 23.01 8.84
CA GLU A 218 -12.22 22.23 9.92
C GLU A 218 -12.96 20.97 9.41
N GLU A 219 -12.87 19.90 10.20
CA GLU A 219 -13.18 18.51 9.84
C GLU A 219 -14.56 18.29 9.20
N GLY A 220 -15.60 18.99 9.69
CA GLY A 220 -16.99 18.81 9.23
C GLY A 220 -17.29 19.44 7.86
N ASN A 221 -16.77 20.64 7.60
CA ASN A 221 -17.13 21.39 6.39
C ASN A 221 -16.52 20.81 5.11
N VAL A 222 -15.35 20.16 5.19
CA VAL A 222 -14.64 19.69 3.99
C VAL A 222 -15.24 18.39 3.46
N VAL A 223 -15.58 17.44 4.34
CA VAL A 223 -16.14 16.14 3.93
C VAL A 223 -17.49 16.32 3.24
N GLU A 224 -18.33 17.22 3.75
CA GLU A 224 -19.60 17.56 3.12
C GLU A 224 -19.44 18.24 1.74
N ARG A 225 -18.38 19.03 1.54
CA ARG A 225 -18.11 19.73 0.27
C ARG A 225 -17.63 18.81 -0.84
N VAL A 226 -16.92 17.73 -0.51
CA VAL A 226 -16.36 16.80 -1.51
C VAL A 226 -17.31 15.65 -1.86
N LEU A 227 -18.25 15.34 -0.96
CA LEU A 227 -19.26 14.32 -1.20
C LEU A 227 -20.44 14.85 -2.01
N PRO A 228 -21.20 13.98 -2.70
CA PRO A 228 -22.44 14.38 -3.32
C PRO A 228 -23.39 15.05 -2.31
N SER A 229 -24.07 16.12 -2.74
CA SER A 229 -24.96 16.89 -1.88
C SER A 229 -25.97 15.99 -1.16
N GLY A 230 -26.06 16.13 0.16
CA GLY A 230 -26.98 15.36 1.03
C GLY A 230 -26.59 13.89 1.25
N PHE A 231 -25.43 13.43 0.75
CA PHE A 231 -25.02 12.03 0.89
C PHE A 231 -24.98 11.55 2.35
N LEU A 232 -24.36 12.33 3.25
CA LEU A 232 -24.25 11.97 4.67
C LEU A 232 -25.63 11.77 5.33
N GLU A 233 -26.61 12.61 5.00
CA GLU A 233 -27.98 12.46 5.50
C GLU A 233 -28.68 11.21 4.96
N ARG A 234 -28.47 10.89 3.68
CA ARG A 234 -29.06 9.68 3.07
C ARG A 234 -28.48 8.40 3.64
N VAL A 235 -27.22 8.41 4.05
CA VAL A 235 -26.52 7.21 4.56
C VAL A 235 -26.38 7.17 6.08
N LYS A 236 -26.87 8.14 6.85
CA LYS A 236 -26.60 8.27 8.30
C LYS A 236 -26.83 7.01 9.14
N ASP A 237 -27.82 6.20 8.77
CA ASP A 237 -28.13 4.95 9.47
C ASP A 237 -27.27 3.77 9.02
N LYS A 238 -26.66 3.85 7.83
CA LYS A 238 -25.90 2.75 7.17
C LYS A 238 -24.40 3.02 7.05
N GLY A 239 -23.97 4.26 7.00
CA GLY A 239 -22.61 4.65 6.62
C GLY A 239 -21.96 5.60 7.60
N MET A 240 -20.68 5.38 7.88
CA MET A 240 -19.80 6.37 8.50
C MET A 240 -18.72 6.79 7.51
N VAL A 241 -18.56 8.09 7.27
CA VAL A 241 -17.44 8.63 6.50
C VAL A 241 -16.45 9.30 7.45
N VAL A 242 -15.17 8.95 7.32
CA VAL A 242 -14.11 9.39 8.22
C VAL A 242 -13.01 10.04 7.42
N ARG A 243 -12.61 11.26 7.80
CA ARG A 243 -11.48 11.95 7.19
C ARG A 243 -10.16 11.48 7.80
N GLY A 244 -9.14 11.30 6.97
CA GLY A 244 -7.77 11.09 7.42
C GLY A 244 -7.48 9.65 7.84
N TRP A 245 -7.33 9.40 9.14
CA TRP A 245 -6.89 8.10 9.68
C TRP A 245 -7.96 7.52 10.60
N ALA A 246 -8.69 6.49 10.13
CA ALA A 246 -9.30 5.55 11.06
C ALA A 246 -8.19 4.61 11.51
N ALA A 247 -7.99 4.44 12.83
CA ALA A 247 -7.06 3.44 13.34
C ALA A 247 -7.53 2.06 12.86
N GLN A 248 -6.96 1.59 11.75
CA GLN A 248 -7.21 0.29 11.17
C GLN A 248 -6.99 -0.81 12.23
N THR A 249 -6.03 -0.59 13.12
CA THR A 249 -5.74 -1.37 14.32
C THR A 249 -6.80 -1.30 15.43
N ALA A 250 -7.56 -0.19 15.55
CA ALA A 250 -8.68 -0.11 16.49
C ALA A 250 -9.92 -0.88 15.97
N LEU A 251 -10.07 -1.00 14.65
CA LEU A 251 -11.07 -1.86 14.01
C LEU A 251 -10.66 -3.35 14.06
N GLU A 252 -9.36 -3.64 14.15
CA GLU A 252 -8.84 -5.00 14.37
C GLU A 252 -9.20 -5.54 15.77
N GLY A 253 -9.43 -4.67 16.77
CA GLY A 253 -10.00 -5.06 18.06
C GLY A 253 -11.44 -5.61 17.99
N SER A 254 -12.16 -5.27 16.92
CA SER A 254 -13.52 -5.73 16.59
C SER A 254 -13.56 -6.71 15.41
N SER A 255 -12.44 -7.38 15.10
CA SER A 255 -12.35 -8.43 14.07
C SER A 255 -12.61 -7.98 12.64
N LEU A 256 -12.01 -6.87 12.19
CA LEU A 256 -11.87 -6.55 10.77
C LEU A 256 -10.49 -6.98 10.26
N THR A 257 -10.45 -7.96 9.35
CA THR A 257 -9.19 -8.39 8.70
C THR A 257 -9.07 -7.76 7.32
N VAL A 258 -7.95 -7.08 7.07
CA VAL A 258 -7.53 -6.60 5.76
C VAL A 258 -7.24 -7.79 4.83
N GLY A 259 -7.99 -7.92 3.72
CA GLY A 259 -7.69 -8.92 2.69
C GLY A 259 -8.82 -9.88 2.32
N GLY A 260 -10.07 -9.43 2.25
CA GLY A 260 -11.15 -10.17 1.57
C GLY A 260 -11.55 -11.52 2.20
N GLY A 261 -11.25 -11.75 3.48
CA GLY A 261 -11.72 -12.91 4.23
C GLY A 261 -12.97 -12.58 5.07
N PRO A 262 -13.90 -13.54 5.25
CA PRO A 262 -15.01 -13.37 6.18
C PRO A 262 -14.47 -13.25 7.61
N CYS A 263 -14.92 -12.24 8.36
CA CYS A 263 -14.60 -12.06 9.77
C CYS A 263 -15.83 -11.65 10.58
N ALA A 264 -15.79 -11.82 11.90
CA ALA A 264 -16.96 -11.90 12.77
C ALA A 264 -17.92 -10.69 12.73
N LYS A 265 -17.50 -9.51 12.25
CA LYS A 265 -18.36 -8.32 12.10
C LYS A 265 -18.22 -7.52 10.78
N GLY A 266 -17.30 -7.86 9.86
CA GLY A 266 -17.23 -7.14 8.58
C GLY A 266 -16.51 -7.86 7.43
N TRP A 267 -16.41 -7.17 6.31
CA TRP A 267 -15.51 -7.46 5.19
C TRP A 267 -14.61 -6.23 4.99
N ALA A 268 -13.29 -6.40 4.95
CA ALA A 268 -12.41 -5.30 4.57
C ALA A 268 -12.06 -5.42 3.09
N VAL A 269 -12.44 -4.40 2.32
CA VAL A 269 -11.92 -4.15 0.97
C VAL A 269 -10.91 -3.03 1.11
N VAL A 270 -9.64 -3.41 1.12
CA VAL A 270 -8.53 -2.46 1.03
C VAL A 270 -8.10 -2.44 -0.42
N PHE A 271 -8.23 -1.27 -1.05
CA PHE A 271 -7.71 -1.00 -2.39
C PHE A 271 -6.28 -0.47 -2.29
#